data_AF-A0A7Y4RX55-F1
#
_entry.id   AF-A0A7Y4RX55-F1
#
_cell.length_a   1.000
_cell.length_b   1.000
_cell.length_c   1.000
_cell.angle_alpha   90.00
_cell.angle_beta   90.00
_cell.angle_gamma   90.00
#
_symmetry.space_group_name_H-M   'P 1'
#
loop_
_entity.id
_entity.type
_entity.pdbx_description
1 polymer ?
#
loop_
_entity_poly.entity_id
_entity_poly.type
_entity_poly.pdbx_seq_one_letter_code
_entity_poly.pdbx_strand_id
1 'polypeptide(L)'
;MRQRLLVMNGQCSLQQEDQDQWRNVKVEKAKGVKPGIYNIYTANKADKSKAHSGVILYADKTTVYQQVGKGQYVSHDRADFKKPPEPGETKRISYSEEGKAVVAEATLGQSQSRKI
;
A
#
# COMPACT_ATOMS: atom_id res chain seq x y z
N MET A 1 15.59 6.63 9.11
CA MET A 1 14.63 7.76 8.99
C MET A 1 13.24 7.17 8.85
N ARG A 2 12.27 7.60 9.67
CA ARG A 2 10.89 7.07 9.61
C ARG A 2 10.04 7.92 8.67
N GLN A 3 9.25 7.26 7.83
CA GLN A 3 8.28 7.90 6.92
C GLN A 3 6.86 7.41 7.18
N ARG A 4 5.89 8.32 7.17
CA ARG A 4 4.46 8.00 7.31
C ARG A 4 3.63 8.79 6.29
N LEU A 5 2.41 8.36 6.08
CA LEU A 5 1.41 9.13 5.33
C LEU A 5 0.42 9.76 6.30
N LEU A 6 0.13 11.04 6.10
CA LEU A 6 -0.99 11.73 6.73
C LEU A 6 -2.03 12.02 5.65
N VAL A 7 -3.19 11.38 5.74
CA VAL A 7 -4.30 11.60 4.82
C VAL A 7 -5.40 12.38 5.55
N MET A 8 -5.73 13.56 5.04
CA MET A 8 -6.76 14.43 5.60
C MET A 8 -7.28 15.37 4.50
N ASN A 9 -8.58 15.68 4.52
CA ASN A 9 -9.21 16.64 3.60
C ASN A 9 -8.90 16.37 2.11
N GLY A 10 -8.84 15.09 1.71
CA GLY A 10 -8.55 14.70 0.32
C GLY A 10 -7.09 14.85 -0.11
N GLN A 11 -6.19 15.23 0.80
CA GLN A 11 -4.74 15.26 0.59
C GLN A 11 -4.06 14.08 1.26
N CYS A 12 -2.95 13.62 0.68
CA CYS A 12 -2.03 12.64 1.25
C CYS A 12 -0.64 13.28 1.34
N SER A 13 -0.16 13.51 2.55
CA SER A 13 1.15 14.08 2.83
C SER A 13 2.13 12.97 3.22
N LEU A 14 3.20 12.81 2.45
CA LEU A 14 4.35 12.02 2.87
C LEU A 14 5.13 12.84 3.90
N GLN A 15 5.16 12.32 5.12
CA GLN A 15 5.88 12.93 6.24
C GLN A 15 7.13 12.12 6.56
N GLN A 16 8.18 12.83 6.91
CA GLN A 16 9.42 12.24 7.43
C GLN A 16 9.66 12.76 8.83
N GLU A 17 10.13 11.88 9.70
CA GLU A 17 10.55 12.25 11.04
C GLU A 17 11.95 12.86 11.01
N ASP A 18 12.06 14.03 11.63
CA ASP A 18 13.26 14.83 11.80
C ASP A 18 13.24 15.41 13.23
N GLN A 19 14.21 15.05 14.06
CA GLN A 19 14.31 15.51 15.46
C GLN A 19 12.98 15.37 16.25
N ASP A 20 12.37 14.18 16.22
CA ASP A 20 11.07 13.86 16.85
C ASP A 20 9.88 14.68 16.34
N GLN A 21 10.05 15.45 15.26
CA GLN A 21 8.99 16.18 14.59
C GLN A 21 8.71 15.59 13.21
N TRP A 22 7.43 15.57 12.83
CA TRP A 22 7.02 15.13 11.50
C TRP A 22 6.95 16.31 10.56
N ARG A 23 7.78 16.31 9.53
CA ARG A 23 7.79 17.33 8.47
C ARG A 23 7.18 16.78 7.19
N ASN A 24 6.36 17.59 6.52
CA ASN A 24 5.85 17.26 5.19
C ASN A 24 6.99 17.33 4.17
N VAL A 25 7.28 16.22 3.50
CA VAL A 25 8.26 16.14 2.40
C VAL A 25 7.56 16.33 1.06
N LYS A 26 6.35 15.79 0.92
CA LYS A 26 5.55 15.85 -0.30
C LYS A 26 4.07 15.85 0.03
N VAL A 27 3.27 16.60 -0.72
CA VAL A 27 1.81 16.62 -0.59
C VAL A 27 1.19 16.32 -1.95
N GLU A 28 0.30 15.33 -1.98
CA GLU A 28 -0.43 14.91 -3.19
C GLU A 28 -1.92 14.74 -2.90
N LYS A 29 -2.73 14.49 -3.94
CA LYS A 29 -4.13 14.10 -3.75
C LYS A 29 -4.19 12.70 -3.13
N ALA A 30 -5.16 12.48 -2.24
CA ALA A 30 -5.36 11.18 -1.58
C ALA A 30 -5.83 10.07 -2.52
N LYS A 31 -6.33 10.40 -3.73
CA LYS A 31 -6.73 9.45 -4.77
C LYS A 31 -7.69 8.34 -4.26
N GLY A 32 -8.51 8.63 -3.25
CA GLY A 32 -9.45 7.66 -2.67
C GLY A 32 -8.94 6.91 -1.43
N VAL A 33 -7.68 7.12 -1.03
CA VAL A 33 -7.20 6.67 0.30
C VAL A 33 -7.99 7.42 1.38
N LYS A 34 -8.51 6.67 2.36
CA LYS A 34 -9.32 7.23 3.44
C LYS A 34 -8.48 8.13 4.36
N PRO A 35 -9.08 9.11 5.05
CA PRO A 35 -8.38 9.88 6.07
C PRO A 35 -7.78 8.99 7.17
N GLY A 36 -6.56 9.31 7.61
CA GLY A 36 -5.84 8.53 8.62
C GLY A 36 -4.34 8.78 8.63
N ILE A 37 -3.67 8.17 9.62
CA ILE A 37 -2.22 8.14 9.74
C ILE A 37 -1.75 6.72 9.40
N TYR A 38 -0.88 6.60 8.40
CA TYR A 38 -0.35 5.32 7.93
C TYR A 38 1.14 5.27 8.15
N ASN A 39 1.57 4.49 9.14
CA ASN A 39 2.98 4.33 9.52
C ASN A 39 3.71 3.40 8.56
N ILE A 40 3.88 3.82 7.30
CA ILE A 40 4.50 2.99 6.25
C ILE A 40 5.96 2.59 6.57
N TYR A 41 6.64 3.27 7.49
CA TYR A 41 7.94 2.85 8.02
C TYR A 41 7.90 1.49 8.74
N THR A 42 6.74 1.01 9.18
CA THR A 42 6.58 -0.33 9.77
C THR A 42 6.22 -1.38 8.73
N ALA A 43 6.29 -1.07 7.43
CA ALA A 43 5.94 -2.01 6.38
C ALA A 43 6.98 -3.12 6.27
N ASN A 44 6.50 -4.37 6.28
CA ASN A 44 7.36 -5.51 6.01
C ASN A 44 7.57 -5.65 4.51
N LYS A 45 8.75 -6.11 4.08
CA LYS A 45 8.97 -6.42 2.67
C LYS A 45 8.05 -7.57 2.24
N ALA A 46 7.47 -7.45 1.05
CA ALA A 46 6.56 -8.44 0.52
C ALA A 46 7.22 -9.82 0.44
N ASP A 47 6.58 -10.81 1.05
CA ASP A 47 6.87 -12.21 0.81
C ASP A 47 6.34 -12.59 -0.58
N LYS A 48 7.27 -12.75 -1.54
CA LYS A 48 6.92 -13.03 -2.95
C LYS A 48 6.29 -14.41 -3.16
N SER A 49 6.34 -15.30 -2.16
CA SER A 49 5.63 -16.60 -2.22
C SER A 49 4.14 -16.49 -1.90
N LYS A 50 3.68 -15.34 -1.38
CA LYS A 50 2.30 -15.11 -0.94
C LYS A 50 1.62 -14.03 -1.77
N ALA A 51 0.30 -14.11 -1.82
CA ALA A 51 -0.53 -13.02 -2.31
C ALA A 51 -0.90 -12.08 -1.15
N HIS A 52 -0.82 -10.79 -1.41
CA HIS A 52 -1.14 -9.71 -0.47
C HIS A 52 -2.36 -8.95 -0.97
N SER A 53 -3.44 -8.97 -0.20
CA SER A 53 -4.71 -8.33 -0.57
C SER A 53 -5.01 -7.16 0.34
N GLY A 54 -5.33 -6.00 -0.22
CA GLY A 54 -5.53 -4.81 0.57
C GLY A 54 -5.49 -3.52 -0.23
N VAL A 55 -5.60 -2.40 0.48
CA VAL A 55 -5.68 -1.06 -0.12
C VAL A 55 -4.28 -0.57 -0.46
N ILE A 56 -4.08 -0.09 -1.68
CA ILE A 56 -2.84 0.59 -2.08
C ILE A 56 -2.82 1.97 -1.43
N LEU A 57 -1.81 2.24 -0.61
CA LEU A 57 -1.72 3.50 0.12
C LEU A 57 -0.92 4.55 -0.66
N TYR A 58 0.20 4.14 -1.25
CA TYR A 58 1.14 5.04 -1.88
C TYR A 58 2.09 4.28 -2.81
N ALA A 59 2.55 4.94 -3.86
CA ALA A 59 3.56 4.40 -4.76
C ALA A 59 4.51 5.54 -5.14
N ASP A 60 5.79 5.36 -4.85
CA ASP A 60 6.85 6.27 -5.28
C ASP A 60 7.71 5.66 -6.40
N LYS A 61 8.92 6.17 -6.58
CA LYS A 61 9.84 5.73 -7.63
C LYS A 61 10.42 4.34 -7.36
N THR A 62 10.48 3.92 -6.09
CA THR A 62 11.19 2.71 -5.65
C THR A 62 10.28 1.69 -4.98
N THR A 63 9.17 2.12 -4.38
CA THR A 63 8.35 1.29 -3.50
C THR A 63 6.86 1.52 -3.74
N VAL A 64 6.09 0.43 -3.71
CA VAL A 64 4.62 0.45 -3.61
C VAL A 64 4.24 -0.04 -2.21
N TYR A 65 3.41 0.74 -1.50
CA TYR A 65 2.93 0.43 -0.16
C TYR A 65 1.47 -0.01 -0.19
N GLN A 66 1.20 -1.14 0.44
CA GLN A 66 -0.13 -1.72 0.57
C GLN A 66 -0.48 -1.91 2.05
N GLN A 67 -1.73 -1.61 2.40
CA GLN A 67 -2.30 -1.98 3.69
C GLN A 67 -3.10 -3.27 3.56
N VAL A 68 -2.57 -4.36 4.14
CA VAL A 68 -3.19 -5.70 4.10
C VAL A 68 -4.08 -5.99 5.32
N GLY A 69 -4.07 -5.09 6.30
CA GLY A 69 -4.88 -5.16 7.52
C GLY A 69 -4.77 -3.86 8.31
N LYS A 70 -5.59 -3.67 9.35
CA LYS A 70 -5.51 -2.47 10.19
C LYS A 70 -4.14 -2.41 10.87
N GLY A 71 -3.34 -1.38 10.57
CA GLY A 71 -1.97 -1.23 11.08
C GLY A 71 -0.93 -2.19 10.48
N GLN A 72 -1.30 -3.00 9.49
CA GLN A 72 -0.40 -3.95 8.84
C GLN A 72 -0.10 -3.50 7.41
N TYR A 73 1.19 -3.27 7.14
CA TYR A 73 1.64 -2.71 5.87
C TYR A 73 2.67 -3.63 5.22
N VAL A 74 2.62 -3.69 3.90
CA VAL A 74 3.54 -4.42 3.05
C VAL A 74 4.15 -3.45 2.05
N SER A 75 5.46 -3.56 1.84
CA SER A 75 6.20 -2.83 0.81
C SER A 75 6.62 -3.77 -0.31
N HIS A 76 6.42 -3.32 -1.55
CA HIS A 76 6.76 -4.04 -2.77
C HIS A 76 7.76 -3.21 -3.58
N ASP A 77 8.74 -3.87 -4.20
CA ASP A 77 9.72 -3.18 -5.05
C ASP A 77 9.01 -2.67 -6.31
N ARG A 78 9.03 -1.35 -6.55
CA ARG A 78 8.34 -0.71 -7.68
C ARG A 78 8.79 -1.24 -9.05
N ALA A 79 10.04 -1.70 -9.14
CA ALA A 79 10.64 -2.28 -10.35
C ALA A 79 10.02 -3.63 -10.75
N ASP A 80 9.33 -4.31 -9.83
CA ASP A 80 8.62 -5.56 -10.12
C ASP A 80 7.33 -5.32 -10.92
N PHE A 81 6.83 -4.07 -10.95
CA PHE A 81 5.57 -3.71 -11.59
C PHE A 81 5.80 -3.08 -12.96
N LYS A 82 5.14 -3.61 -13.99
CA LYS A 82 5.05 -2.97 -15.31
C LYS A 82 4.41 -1.57 -15.22
N LYS A 83 3.30 -1.48 -14.47
CA LYS A 83 2.62 -0.24 -14.10
C LYS A 83 2.23 -0.34 -12.62
N PRO A 84 2.46 0.71 -11.80
CA PRO A 84 2.09 0.67 -10.40
C PRO A 84 0.56 0.74 -10.28
N PRO A 85 -0.04 0.04 -9.31
CA PRO A 85 -1.46 0.19 -9.02
C PRO A 85 -1.77 1.58 -8.48
N GLU A 86 -3.02 2.02 -8.60
CA GLU A 86 -3.40 3.35 -8.15
C GLU A 86 -3.67 3.36 -6.63
N PRO A 87 -3.16 4.37 -5.90
CA PRO A 87 -3.53 4.55 -4.49
C PRO A 87 -5.04 4.70 -4.32
N GLY A 88 -5.58 4.14 -3.23
CA GLY A 88 -7.01 4.16 -2.91
C GLY A 88 -7.77 2.91 -3.36
N GLU A 89 -7.22 2.15 -4.31
CA GLU A 89 -7.85 0.91 -4.78
C GLU A 89 -7.51 -0.29 -3.89
N THR A 90 -8.47 -1.22 -3.74
CA THR A 90 -8.21 -2.53 -3.14
C THR A 90 -7.75 -3.50 -4.22
N LYS A 91 -6.51 -3.98 -4.12
CA LYS A 91 -5.92 -4.92 -5.08
C LYS A 91 -5.35 -6.14 -4.38
N ARG A 92 -5.16 -7.22 -5.15
CA ARG A 92 -4.40 -8.40 -4.76
C ARG A 92 -3.09 -8.40 -5.55
N ILE A 93 -1.97 -8.35 -4.85
CA ILE A 93 -0.62 -8.40 -5.42
C ILE A 93 -0.03 -9.78 -5.16
N SER A 94 0.35 -10.47 -6.22
CA SER A 94 1.08 -11.74 -6.18
C SER A 94 2.29 -11.64 -7.10
N TYR A 95 3.13 -12.67 -7.14
CA TYR A 95 4.34 -12.68 -7.96
C TYR A 95 4.38 -13.92 -8.85
N SER A 96 4.82 -13.72 -10.09
CA SER A 96 5.12 -14.79 -11.04
C SER A 96 6.43 -15.50 -10.69
N GLU A 97 6.71 -16.62 -11.35
CA GLU A 97 7.99 -17.35 -11.20
C GLU A 97 9.22 -16.49 -11.54
N GLU A 98 9.06 -15.53 -12.45
CA GLU A 98 10.08 -14.53 -12.81
C GLU A 98 10.23 -13.40 -11.77
N GLY A 99 9.47 -13.46 -10.67
CA GLY A 99 9.50 -12.46 -9.59
C GLY A 99 8.83 -11.13 -9.94
N LYS A 100 8.10 -11.04 -11.06
CA LYS A 100 7.31 -9.86 -11.46
C LYS A 100 5.97 -9.82 -10.76
N ALA A 101 5.54 -8.62 -10.36
CA ALA A 101 4.30 -8.40 -9.65
C ALA A 101 3.10 -8.52 -10.60
N VAL A 102 2.15 -9.37 -10.21
CA VAL A 102 0.85 -9.55 -10.86
C VAL A 102 -0.21 -8.90 -9.98
N VAL A 103 -0.85 -7.85 -10.50
CA VAL A 103 -1.90 -7.09 -9.83
C VAL A 103 -3.25 -7.54 -10.35
N ALA A 104 -4.09 -8.06 -9.47
CA ALA A 104 -5.47 -8.41 -9.75
C ALA A 104 -6.42 -7.57 -8.90
N GLU A 105 -7.69 -7.51 -9.29
CA GLU A 105 -8.72 -7.00 -8.39
C GLU A 105 -8.80 -7.88 -7.14
N ALA A 106 -8.87 -7.25 -5.97
CA ALA A 106 -9.16 -8.00 -4.77
C ALA A 106 -10.63 -8.41 -4.83
N THR A 107 -10.91 -9.65 -5.25
CA THR A 107 -12.22 -10.25 -4.97
C THR A 107 -12.35 -10.32 -3.45
N LEU A 108 -13.14 -9.42 -2.88
CA LEU A 108 -13.76 -9.67 -1.57
C LEU A 108 -14.40 -11.04 -1.71
N GLY A 109 -13.89 -12.02 -0.96
CA GLY A 109 -14.42 -13.38 -1.03
C GLY A 109 -15.94 -13.30 -0.95
N GLN A 110 -16.61 -13.71 -2.03
CA GLN A 110 -17.93 -14.26 -1.90
C GLN A 110 -17.79 -15.29 -0.79
N SER A 111 -18.40 -15.00 0.34
CA SER A 111 -18.73 -15.98 1.36
C SER A 111 -19.12 -17.24 0.61
N GLN A 112 -18.35 -18.32 0.75
CA GLN A 112 -18.83 -19.63 0.33
C GLN A 112 -20.08 -19.89 1.16
N SER A 113 -21.24 -19.55 0.60
CA SER A 113 -22.53 -20.06 1.02
C SER A 113 -22.44 -21.57 0.81
N ARG A 114 -21.99 -22.29 1.83
CA ARG A 114 -22.28 -23.72 1.94
C ARG A 114 -23.80 -23.81 1.95
N LYS A 115 -24.37 -24.19 0.81
CA LYS A 115 -25.68 -24.82 0.79
C LYS A 115 -25.57 -26.07 1.65
N ILE A 116 -26.27 -26.08 2.77
CA ILE A 116 -26.79 -27.28 3.41
C ILE A 116 -28.24 -26.97 3.71
#